data_AF-A0A2A2M3P7-F1
#
_entry.id   AF-A0A2A2M3P7-F1
#
_cell.length_a   1.000
_cell.length_b   1.000
_cell.length_c   1.000
_cell.angle_alpha   90.00
_cell.angle_beta   90.00
_cell.angle_gamma   90.00
#
_symmetry.space_group_name_H-M   'P 1'
#
loop_
_entity.id
_entity.type
_entity.pdbx_description
1 polymer ?
#
loop_
_entity_poly.entity_id
_entity_poly.type
_entity_poly.pdbx_seq_one_letter_code
_entity_poly.pdbx_strand_id
1 'polypeptide(L)'
;MAGVPHITAGMLDALTGTLEGGRPVVSGTIGCWVAESEVADLLRNAEKAHEGVSIGSYPFFREGRTGANFVVRSADAGLVERCLADLTRELEATGRAVVAEGI
;
A
#
# COMPACT_ATOMS: atom_id res chain seq x y z
N MET A 1 -6.03 15.38 21.57
CA MET A 1 -4.68 15.55 20.98
C MET A 1 -4.09 14.14 20.91
N ALA A 2 -3.71 13.50 19.80
CA ALA A 2 -3.59 13.84 18.38
C ALA A 2 -4.65 13.03 17.58
N GLY A 3 -5.31 13.54 16.55
CA GLY A 3 -4.72 14.18 15.39
C GLY A 3 -4.46 13.16 14.27
N VAL A 4 -5.41 12.25 14.01
CA VAL A 4 -5.40 11.46 12.77
C VAL A 4 -6.34 12.18 11.81
N PRO A 5 -5.82 12.90 10.80
CA PRO A 5 -6.66 13.61 9.86
C PRO A 5 -7.44 12.58 9.01
N HIS A 6 -8.75 12.61 9.17
CA HIS A 6 -9.73 11.83 8.41
C HIS A 6 -9.94 12.36 6.98
N ILE A 7 -9.00 13.11 6.42
CA ILE A 7 -9.19 13.87 5.18
C ILE A 7 -7.85 13.95 4.44
N THR A 8 -7.46 12.92 3.66
CA THR A 8 -6.43 13.05 2.59
C THR A 8 -6.25 11.79 1.71
N ALA A 9 -7.25 10.93 1.53
CA ALA A 9 -7.29 10.04 0.36
C ALA A 9 -7.99 10.68 -0.86
N GLY A 10 -8.33 11.98 -0.75
CA GLY A 10 -8.75 12.83 -1.86
C GLY A 10 -7.58 13.35 -2.73
N MET A 11 -6.40 12.72 -2.67
CA MET A 11 -5.20 13.15 -3.41
C MET A 11 -4.61 12.05 -4.31
N LEU A 12 -5.45 11.20 -4.90
CA LEU A 12 -5.11 10.47 -6.13
C LEU A 12 -6.00 10.85 -7.32
N ASP A 13 -6.52 12.08 -7.32
CA ASP A 13 -7.22 12.70 -8.46
C ASP A 13 -6.25 13.46 -9.40
N ALA A 14 -4.95 13.51 -9.06
CA ALA A 14 -4.01 14.48 -9.65
C ALA A 14 -2.98 13.92 -10.66
N LEU A 15 -3.21 12.77 -11.28
CA LEU A 15 -2.42 12.30 -12.44
C LEU A 15 -3.32 11.73 -13.55
N THR A 16 -4.01 12.65 -14.24
CA THR A 16 -4.06 12.76 -15.72
C THR A 16 -4.11 11.44 -16.51
N GLY A 17 -5.22 11.02 -17.10
CA GLY A 17 -6.04 11.81 -18.03
C GLY A 17 -5.63 11.66 -19.51
N THR A 18 -4.91 10.61 -19.93
CA THR A 18 -4.50 10.42 -21.34
C THR A 18 -4.63 8.98 -21.90
N LEU A 19 -5.55 8.15 -21.40
CA LEU A 19 -5.84 6.86 -22.03
C LEU A 19 -7.36 6.71 -22.21
N GLU A 20 -7.80 7.01 -23.42
CA GLU A 20 -9.15 6.77 -23.92
C GLU A 20 -9.49 5.27 -23.72
N GLY A 21 -10.33 4.95 -22.71
CA GLY A 21 -11.00 3.64 -22.61
C GLY A 21 -10.81 2.79 -21.33
N GLY A 22 -9.97 3.18 -20.36
CA GLY A 22 -9.76 2.40 -19.13
C GLY A 22 -10.45 3.00 -17.89
N ARG A 23 -11.07 2.18 -17.03
CA ARG A 23 -11.51 2.65 -15.70
C ARG A 23 -10.29 3.23 -14.96
N PRO A 24 -10.41 4.37 -14.25
CA PRO A 24 -9.28 4.96 -13.54
C PRO A 24 -8.74 3.94 -12.53
N VAL A 25 -7.44 3.66 -12.60
CA VAL A 25 -6.75 2.81 -11.63
C VAL A 25 -6.52 3.66 -10.39
N VAL A 26 -7.08 3.22 -9.26
CA VAL A 26 -6.80 3.80 -7.95
C VAL A 26 -5.62 3.09 -7.32
N SER A 27 -4.92 3.80 -6.45
CA SER A 27 -3.81 3.24 -5.69
C SER A 27 -3.76 3.79 -4.28
N GLY A 28 -3.28 2.98 -3.34
CA GLY A 28 -2.93 3.43 -2.00
C GLY A 28 -1.60 2.84 -1.56
N THR A 29 -0.98 3.50 -0.57
CA THR A 29 0.39 3.20 -0.15
C THR A 29 0.47 3.03 1.35
N ILE A 30 1.23 2.05 1.81
CA ILE A 30 1.62 1.88 3.21
C ILE A 30 3.14 1.68 3.30
N GLY A 31 3.75 2.17 4.37
CA GLY A 31 5.18 2.04 4.63
C GLY A 31 5.44 1.23 5.88
N CYS A 32 6.52 0.44 5.87
CA CYS A 32 6.93 -0.33 7.03
C CYS A 32 8.46 -0.42 7.11
N TRP A 33 8.99 -0.39 8.33
CA TRP A 33 10.42 -0.68 8.58
C TRP A 33 10.67 -2.18 8.52
N VAL A 34 10.81 -2.71 7.31
CA VAL A 34 10.98 -4.14 7.03
C VAL A 34 11.91 -4.34 5.82
N ALA A 35 12.71 -5.41 5.87
CA ALA A 35 13.43 -5.87 4.70
C ALA A 35 12.46 -6.57 3.74
N GLU A 36 12.53 -6.26 2.45
CA GLU A 36 11.64 -6.81 1.43
C GLU A 36 11.57 -8.35 1.44
N SER A 37 12.72 -9.00 1.68
CA SER A 37 12.80 -10.46 1.75
C SER A 37 11.94 -11.09 2.85
N GLU A 38 11.63 -10.35 3.93
CA GLU A 38 10.79 -10.86 5.02
C GLU A 38 9.29 -10.79 4.72
N VAL A 39 8.90 -9.96 3.75
CA VAL A 39 7.49 -9.70 3.42
C VAL A 39 7.12 -10.14 2.02
N ALA A 40 8.08 -10.62 1.22
CA ALA A 40 7.84 -11.09 -0.14
C ALA A 40 6.73 -12.15 -0.22
N ASP A 41 6.71 -13.11 0.71
CA ASP A 41 5.67 -14.15 0.76
C ASP A 41 4.31 -13.58 1.21
N LEU A 42 4.32 -12.66 2.19
CA LEU A 42 3.11 -11.96 2.65
C LEU A 42 2.47 -11.16 1.52
N LEU A 43 3.26 -10.35 0.80
CA LEU A 43 2.78 -9.58 -0.36
C LEU A 43 2.24 -10.49 -1.46
N ARG A 44 2.93 -11.60 -1.74
CA ARG A 44 2.48 -12.58 -2.73
C ARG A 44 1.16 -13.25 -2.33
N ASN A 45 0.97 -13.54 -1.06
CA ASN A 45 -0.28 -14.12 -0.56
C ASN A 45 -1.43 -13.12 -0.61
N ALA A 46 -1.17 -11.86 -0.24
CA ALA A 46 -2.14 -10.78 -0.35
C ALA A 46 -2.56 -10.55 -1.82
N GLU A 47 -1.62 -10.49 -2.76
CA GLU A 47 -1.93 -10.32 -4.19
C GLU A 47 -2.79 -11.49 -4.72
N LYS A 48 -2.53 -12.72 -4.26
CA LYS A 48 -3.36 -13.90 -4.60
C LYS A 48 -4.74 -13.88 -3.95
N ALA A 49 -4.87 -13.34 -2.75
CA ALA A 49 -6.14 -13.23 -2.04
C ALA A 49 -7.05 -12.16 -2.65
N HIS A 50 -6.47 -11.16 -3.31
CA HIS A 50 -7.19 -10.05 -3.94
C HIS A 50 -7.00 -10.05 -5.46
N GLU A 51 -7.77 -10.88 -6.17
CA GLU A 51 -7.76 -10.91 -7.62
C GLU A 51 -8.08 -9.52 -8.22
N GLY A 52 -7.26 -9.06 -9.16
CA GLY A 52 -7.40 -7.73 -9.77
C GLY A 52 -6.70 -6.60 -9.00
N VAL A 53 -5.95 -6.93 -7.95
CA VAL A 53 -5.00 -6.01 -7.29
C VAL A 53 -3.59 -6.30 -7.77
N SER A 54 -2.78 -5.25 -7.90
CA SER A 54 -1.33 -5.34 -8.11
C SER A 54 -0.60 -4.67 -6.97
N ILE A 55 0.40 -5.35 -6.40
CA ILE A 55 1.17 -4.85 -5.24
C ILE A 55 2.62 -4.65 -5.66
N GLY A 56 3.14 -3.44 -5.49
CA GLY A 56 4.55 -3.11 -5.71
C GLY A 56 5.30 -2.83 -4.41
N SER A 57 6.48 -3.41 -4.23
CA SER A 57 7.43 -3.11 -3.14
C SER A 57 8.47 -2.07 -3.59
N TYR A 58 8.70 -1.05 -2.77
CA TYR A 58 9.73 -0.04 -2.97
C TYR A 58 10.62 0.02 -1.72
N PRO A 59 11.69 -0.80 -1.65
CA PRO A 59 12.61 -0.78 -0.53
C PRO A 59 13.39 0.54 -0.49
N PHE A 60 13.64 1.04 0.72
CA PHE A 60 14.43 2.23 0.97
C PHE A 60 15.35 2.01 2.18
N PHE A 61 16.42 2.78 2.25
CA PHE A 61 17.32 2.80 3.39
C PHE A 61 17.38 4.22 3.97
N ARG A 62 16.95 4.37 5.21
CA ARG A 62 16.82 5.67 5.89
C ARG A 62 17.18 5.52 7.36
N GLU A 63 17.90 6.49 7.91
CA GLU A 63 18.29 6.49 9.34
C GLU A 63 19.05 5.23 9.78
N GLY A 64 19.86 4.64 8.89
CA GLY A 64 20.59 3.41 9.17
C GLY A 64 19.72 2.15 9.22
N ARG A 65 18.44 2.25 8.83
CA ARG A 65 17.46 1.16 8.84
C ARG A 65 16.90 0.94 7.44
N THR A 66 16.58 -0.31 7.12
CA THR A 66 15.87 -0.67 5.89
C THR A 66 14.37 -0.63 6.14
N GLY A 67 13.64 -0.03 5.21
CA GLY A 67 12.19 -0.09 5.15
C GLY A 67 11.72 -0.36 3.72
N ALA A 68 10.42 -0.50 3.54
CA ALA A 68 9.81 -0.61 2.24
C ALA A 68 8.43 0.07 2.24
N ASN A 69 8.11 0.73 1.12
CA ASN A 69 6.78 1.24 0.83
C ASN A 69 6.08 0.25 -0.10
N PHE A 70 4.86 -0.15 0.25
CA PHE A 70 4.02 -1.05 -0.54
C PHE A 70 2.91 -0.26 -1.19
N VAL A 71 2.86 -0.29 -2.51
CA VAL A 71 1.84 0.40 -3.31
C VAL A 71 0.89 -0.62 -3.88
N VAL A 72 -0.38 -0.50 -3.50
CA VAL A 72 -1.49 -1.35 -3.94
C VAL A 72 -2.25 -0.60 -5.03
N ARG A 73 -2.49 -1.23 -6.18
CA ARG A 73 -3.20 -0.64 -7.32
C ARG A 73 -4.33 -1.55 -7.81
N SER A 74 -5.49 -0.98 -8.13
CA SER A 74 -6.60 -1.71 -8.77
C SER A 74 -7.55 -0.76 -9.49
N ALA A 75 -8.43 -1.29 -10.34
CA ALA A 75 -9.56 -0.53 -10.90
C ALA A 75 -10.75 -0.40 -9.93
N ASP A 76 -10.71 -1.09 -8.79
CA ASP A 76 -11.74 -1.06 -7.73
C ASP A 76 -11.15 -0.49 -6.44
N ALA A 77 -11.67 0.64 -5.99
CA ALA A 77 -11.25 1.29 -4.75
C ALA A 77 -11.49 0.42 -3.51
N GLY A 78 -12.58 -0.34 -3.48
CA GLY A 78 -12.86 -1.27 -2.40
C GLY A 78 -11.87 -2.43 -2.33
N LEU A 79 -11.31 -2.88 -3.47
CA LEU A 79 -10.25 -3.88 -3.47
C LEU A 79 -8.94 -3.32 -2.92
N VAL A 80 -8.59 -2.08 -3.29
CA VAL A 80 -7.40 -1.41 -2.74
C VAL A 80 -7.53 -1.25 -1.22
N GLU A 81 -8.67 -0.74 -0.73
CA GLU A 81 -8.91 -0.57 0.71
C GLU A 81 -8.84 -1.89 1.48
N ARG A 82 -9.48 -2.95 0.96
CA ARG A 82 -9.44 -4.28 1.59
C ARG A 82 -8.02 -4.84 1.63
N CYS A 83 -7.28 -4.75 0.52
CA CYS A 83 -5.92 -5.24 0.45
C CYS A 83 -4.97 -4.46 1.38
N LEU A 84 -5.10 -3.14 1.46
CA LEU A 84 -4.32 -2.33 2.40
C LEU A 84 -4.63 -2.67 3.86
N ALA A 85 -5.91 -2.90 4.19
CA ALA A 85 -6.32 -3.29 5.54
C ALA A 85 -5.77 -4.68 5.92
N ASP A 86 -5.83 -5.65 5.00
CA ASP A 86 -5.32 -7.00 5.23
C ASP A 86 -3.78 -7.00 5.33
N LEU A 87 -3.08 -6.30 4.45
CA LEU A 87 -1.62 -6.10 4.55
C LEU A 87 -1.22 -5.45 5.87
N THR A 88 -1.96 -4.41 6.29
CA THR A 88 -1.70 -3.73 7.57
C THR A 88 -1.84 -4.69 8.73
N ARG A 89 -2.94 -5.45 8.77
CA ARG A 89 -3.19 -6.46 9.81
C ARG A 89 -2.11 -7.53 9.83
N GLU A 90 -1.71 -8.07 8.68
CA GLU A 90 -0.67 -9.11 8.61
C GLU A 90 0.69 -8.57 9.07
N LEU A 91 1.07 -7.36 8.65
CA LEU A 91 2.30 -6.72 9.09
C LEU A 91 2.29 -6.44 10.60
N GLU A 92 1.19 -5.92 11.14
CA GLU A 92 1.02 -5.69 12.58
C GLU A 92 1.04 -7.00 13.38
N ALA A 93 0.48 -8.09 12.84
CA ALA A 93 0.52 -9.42 13.46
C ALA A 93 1.95 -9.97 13.54
N THR A 94 2.86 -9.53 12.67
CA THR A 94 4.31 -9.84 12.77
C THR A 94 5.06 -8.89 13.72
N GLY A 95 4.37 -8.00 14.44
CA GLY A 95 4.95 -7.04 15.37
C GLY A 95 5.53 -5.80 14.70
N ARG A 96 5.17 -5.52 13.45
CA ARG A 96 5.71 -4.39 12.68
C ARG A 96 4.74 -3.22 12.71
N ALA A 97 5.28 -2.01 12.83
CA ALA A 97 4.49 -0.78 12.72
C ALA A 97 4.31 -0.41 11.24
N VAL A 98 3.06 -0.16 10.85
CA VAL A 98 2.69 0.29 9.51
C VAL A 98 2.36 1.77 9.55
N VAL A 99 2.84 2.52 8.56
CA VAL A 99 2.58 3.95 8.39
C VAL A 99 1.76 4.15 7.13
N ALA A 100 0.58 4.74 7.26
CA ALA A 100 -0.24 5.11 6.10
C ALA A 100 0.50 6.12 5.23
N GLU A 101 0.34 6.03 3.90
CA GLU A 101 0.99 6.87 2.88
C GLU A 101 2.51 6.66 2.72
N GLY A 102 3.13 5.74 3.45
CA GLY A 102 4.57 5.45 3.35
C GLY A 102 5.41 6.06 4.48
N ILE A 103 6.72 5.86 4.41
CA ILE A 103 7.76 6.36 5.34
C ILE A 103 8.81 7.19 4.57
#